data_AF-A0A521IUE6-F1
#
_entry.id   AF-A0A521IUE6-F1
#
_cell.length_a   1.000
_cell.length_b   1.000
_cell.length_c   1.000
_cell.angle_alpha   90.00
_cell.angle_beta   90.00
_cell.angle_gamma   90.00
#
_symmetry.space_group_name_H-M   'P 1'
#
loop_
_entity.id
_entity.type
_entity.pdbx_description
1 polymer ?
#
loop_
_entity_poly.entity_id
_entity_poly.type
_entity_poly.pdbx_seq_one_letter_code
_entity_poly.pdbx_strand_id
1 'polypeptide(L)'
;MSENMLEIVKKALLIPVTENYADEELLIHIASCRQLLITTGVPREVAESNSDPLVKALIIIFVKTNFGFKSDGTVRELPKSFDVLLRQLCLVPLASEVHGAPHE
;
A
#
# COMPACT_ATOMS: atom_id res chain seq x y z
N MET A 1 -11.05 13.97 9.29
CA MET A 1 -11.48 12.89 8.38
C MET A 1 -10.25 12.14 7.96
N SER A 2 -10.18 10.83 8.20
CA SER A 2 -9.09 10.00 7.70
C SER A 2 -9.29 9.82 6.20
N GLU A 3 -8.31 10.22 5.40
CA GLU A 3 -8.38 10.16 3.93
C GLU A 3 -8.43 8.71 3.44
N ASN A 4 -9.33 8.40 2.51
CA ASN A 4 -9.45 7.06 1.94
C ASN A 4 -8.25 6.75 1.02
N MET A 5 -7.80 5.49 0.96
CA MET A 5 -6.67 5.10 0.11
C MET A 5 -6.90 5.43 -1.36
N LEU A 6 -8.13 5.30 -1.85
CA LEU A 6 -8.49 5.67 -3.22
C LEU A 6 -8.26 7.16 -3.49
N GLU A 7 -8.62 8.04 -2.55
CA GLU A 7 -8.39 9.48 -2.68
C GLU A 7 -6.91 9.83 -2.66
N ILE A 8 -6.13 9.16 -1.79
CA ILE A 8 -4.67 9.29 -1.73
C ILE A 8 -4.05 8.93 -3.08
N VAL A 9 -4.44 7.79 -3.65
CA VAL A 9 -3.92 7.30 -4.93
C VAL A 9 -4.32 8.22 -6.08
N LYS A 10 -5.57 8.68 -6.13
CA LYS A 10 -6.05 9.65 -7.12
C LYS A 10 -5.20 10.92 -7.11
N LYS A 11 -4.99 11.51 -5.93
CA LYS A 11 -4.11 12.67 -5.75
C LYS A 11 -2.69 12.38 -6.22
N ALA A 12 -2.13 11.21 -5.89
CA ALA A 12 -0.80 10.83 -6.31
C ALA A 12 -0.67 10.67 -7.84
N LEU A 13 -1.74 10.26 -8.53
CA LEU A 13 -1.82 10.16 -9.98
C LEU A 13 -2.26 11.46 -10.68
N LEU A 14 -2.49 12.54 -9.91
CA LEU A 14 -3.03 13.81 -10.39
C LEU A 14 -4.43 13.69 -11.02
N ILE A 15 -5.21 12.69 -10.58
CA ILE A 15 -6.61 12.50 -10.96
C ILE A 15 -7.48 13.28 -9.96
N PRO A 16 -8.39 14.16 -10.42
CA PRO A 16 -9.30 14.88 -9.53
C PRO A 16 -10.15 13.89 -8.73
N VAL A 17 -10.36 14.15 -7.43
CA VAL A 17 -11.17 13.27 -6.58
C VAL A 17 -12.62 13.12 -7.04
N THR A 18 -13.12 14.08 -7.82
CA THR A 18 -14.45 14.10 -8.43
C THR A 18 -14.61 13.15 -9.63
N GLU A 19 -13.51 12.81 -10.31
CA GLU A 19 -13.51 11.94 -11.48
C GLU A 19 -13.50 10.47 -11.06
N ASN A 20 -14.30 9.61 -11.65
CA ASN A 20 -14.47 8.20 -11.23
C ASN A 20 -14.13 7.16 -12.33
N TYR A 21 -13.69 7.61 -13.51
CA TYR A 21 -13.41 6.74 -14.65
C TYR A 21 -12.32 5.67 -14.40
N ALA A 22 -11.43 5.90 -13.44
CA ALA A 22 -10.32 5.00 -13.11
C ALA A 22 -10.54 4.23 -11.79
N ASP A 23 -11.64 4.46 -11.07
CA ASP A 23 -11.78 4.00 -9.69
C ASP A 23 -11.70 2.48 -9.56
N GLU A 24 -12.31 1.75 -10.49
CA GLU A 24 -12.27 0.28 -10.51
C GLU A 24 -10.84 -0.26 -10.67
N GLU A 25 -10.09 0.24 -11.67
CA GLU A 25 -8.69 -0.17 -11.90
C GLU A 25 -7.81 0.17 -10.69
N LEU A 26 -7.98 1.36 -10.11
CA LEU A 26 -7.23 1.79 -8.93
C LEU A 26 -7.53 0.89 -7.72
N LEU A 27 -8.81 0.57 -7.47
CA LEU A 27 -9.21 -0.33 -6.39
C LEU A 27 -8.62 -1.73 -6.55
N ILE A 28 -8.58 -2.25 -7.78
CA ILE A 28 -7.96 -3.55 -8.10
C ILE A 28 -6.46 -3.51 -7.76
N HIS A 29 -5.73 -2.48 -8.19
CA HIS A 29 -4.31 -2.36 -7.89
C HIS A 29 -4.02 -2.14 -6.40
N ILE A 30 -4.84 -1.37 -5.70
CA ILE A 30 -4.76 -1.20 -4.23
C ILE A 30 -4.92 -2.57 -3.55
N ALA A 31 -5.98 -3.32 -3.90
CA ALA A 31 -6.24 -4.64 -3.33
C ALA A 31 -5.09 -5.63 -3.64
N SER A 32 -4.58 -5.59 -4.87
CA SER A 32 -3.47 -6.44 -5.31
C SER A 32 -2.19 -6.15 -4.53
N CYS A 33 -1.87 -4.86 -4.31
CA CYS A 33 -0.72 -4.47 -3.50
C CYS A 33 -0.89 -4.95 -2.06
N ARG A 34 -2.06 -4.77 -1.44
CA ARG A 34 -2.32 -5.24 -0.08
C ARG A 34 -2.14 -6.75 0.04
N GLN A 35 -2.65 -7.51 -0.93
CA GLN A 35 -2.48 -8.94 -0.98
C GLN A 35 -1.00 -9.34 -1.09
N LEU A 36 -0.22 -8.63 -1.91
CA LEU A 36 1.23 -8.81 -2.02
C LEU A 36 1.93 -8.59 -0.66
N LEU A 37 1.60 -7.51 0.05
CA LEU A 37 2.15 -7.23 1.38
C LEU A 37 1.86 -8.38 2.34
N ILE A 38 0.61 -8.86 2.37
CA ILE A 38 0.19 -9.97 3.22
C ILE A 38 0.99 -11.24 2.90
N THR A 39 1.12 -11.59 1.62
CA THR A 39 1.88 -12.78 1.19
C THR A 39 3.38 -12.67 1.46
N THR A 40 3.90 -11.45 1.67
CA THR A 40 5.30 -11.22 2.03
C THR A 40 5.54 -11.26 3.55
N GLY A 41 4.49 -11.48 4.36
CA GLY A 41 4.59 -11.61 5.81
C GLY A 41 4.17 -10.37 6.59
N VAL A 42 3.62 -9.34 5.95
CA VAL A 42 3.03 -8.20 6.65
C VAL A 42 1.69 -8.64 7.26
N PRO A 43 1.43 -8.40 8.57
CA PRO A 43 0.14 -8.71 9.18
C PRO A 43 -1.01 -8.02 8.44
N ARG A 44 -2.15 -8.72 8.27
CA ARG A 44 -3.31 -8.18 7.53
C ARG A 44 -3.79 -6.84 8.10
N GLU A 45 -3.84 -6.71 9.43
CA GLU A 45 -4.22 -5.47 10.11
C GLU A 45 -3.35 -4.26 9.71
N VAL A 46 -2.05 -4.50 9.48
CA VAL A 46 -1.09 -3.48 9.04
C VAL A 46 -1.28 -3.22 7.55
N ALA A 47 -1.31 -4.26 6.72
CA ALA A 47 -1.44 -4.15 5.28
C ALA A 47 -2.74 -3.46 4.84
N GLU A 48 -3.83 -3.62 5.59
CA GLU A 48 -5.11 -2.98 5.32
C GLU A 48 -5.26 -1.59 5.96
N SER A 49 -4.29 -1.18 6.79
CA SER A 49 -4.30 0.12 7.46
C SER A 49 -4.00 1.26 6.50
N ASN A 50 -4.91 2.24 6.46
CA ASN A 50 -4.70 3.52 5.78
C ASN A 50 -4.02 4.55 6.71
N SER A 51 -3.48 4.13 7.85
CA SER A 51 -2.77 5.02 8.78
C SER A 51 -1.26 4.88 8.64
N ASP A 52 -0.77 3.70 8.23
CA ASP A 52 0.66 3.43 8.13
C ASP A 52 1.29 4.13 6.90
N PRO A 53 2.33 4.97 7.09
CA PRO A 53 2.94 5.73 6.00
C PRO A 53 3.72 4.84 5.01
N LEU A 54 4.30 3.72 5.46
CA LEU A 54 5.02 2.79 4.59
C LEU A 54 4.03 2.02 3.71
N VAL A 55 2.90 1.57 4.27
CA VAL A 55 1.82 0.93 3.51
C VAL A 55 1.29 1.89 2.43
N LYS A 56 1.04 3.16 2.77
CA LYS A 56 0.64 4.17 1.77
C LYS A 56 1.68 4.32 0.66
N ALA A 57 2.95 4.47 1.03
CA ALA A 57 4.03 4.65 0.06
C ALA A 57 4.15 3.45 -0.89
N LEU A 58 4.09 2.22 -0.35
CA LEU A 58 4.14 0.98 -1.13
C LEU A 58 2.97 0.90 -2.11
N ILE A 59 1.74 1.18 -1.66
CA ILE A 59 0.56 1.17 -2.54
C ILE A 59 0.68 2.25 -3.62
N ILE A 60 1.12 3.47 -3.29
CA ILE A 60 1.30 4.55 -4.29
C ILE A 60 2.32 4.14 -5.36
N ILE A 61 3.46 3.58 -4.95
CA ILE A 61 4.50 3.10 -5.88
C ILE A 61 3.92 2.00 -6.77
N PHE A 62 3.28 0.99 -6.16
CA PHE A 62 2.71 -0.14 -6.89
C PHE A 62 1.67 0.31 -7.92
N VAL A 63 0.74 1.18 -7.53
CA VAL A 63 -0.28 1.70 -8.44
C VAL A 63 0.36 2.55 -9.53
N LYS A 64 1.29 3.46 -9.22
CA LYS A 64 1.98 4.27 -10.26
C LYS A 64 2.73 3.42 -11.28
N THR A 65 3.33 2.33 -10.84
CA THR A 65 4.01 1.39 -11.73
C THR A 65 2.99 0.70 -12.65
N ASN A 66 1.87 0.23 -12.11
CA ASN A 66 0.95 -0.65 -12.84
C ASN A 66 -0.19 0.09 -13.56
N PHE A 67 -0.55 1.29 -13.14
CA PHE A 67 -1.66 2.05 -13.73
C PHE A 67 -1.35 2.46 -15.18
N GLY A 68 -2.31 2.22 -16.07
CA GLY A 68 -2.17 2.50 -17.50
C GLY A 68 -1.11 1.61 -18.15
N PHE A 69 -1.15 0.30 -17.87
CA PHE A 69 -0.32 -0.72 -18.52
C PHE A 69 -0.20 -0.44 -20.03
N LYS A 70 1.04 -0.46 -20.54
CA LYS A 70 1.32 -0.10 -21.92
C LYS A 70 0.61 -1.08 -22.86
N SER A 71 -0.05 -0.55 -23.89
CA SER A 71 -0.69 -1.33 -24.97
C SER A 71 0.27 -2.25 -25.75
N ASP A 72 1.57 -2.10 -25.50
CA ASP A 72 2.68 -2.86 -26.07
C ASP A 72 2.98 -4.17 -25.31
N GLY A 73 2.28 -4.45 -24.20
CA GLY A 73 2.43 -5.71 -23.45
C GLY A 73 3.71 -5.81 -22.61
N THR A 74 4.54 -4.77 -22.59
CA THR A 74 5.74 -4.70 -21.75
C THR A 74 5.39 -4.48 -20.28
N VAL A 75 5.93 -5.35 -19.42
CA VAL A 75 5.76 -5.27 -17.96
C VAL A 75 6.64 -4.15 -17.42
N ARG A 76 6.05 -3.23 -16.63
CA ARG A 76 6.83 -2.22 -15.89
C ARG A 76 7.40 -2.87 -14.64
N GLU A 77 8.70 -2.74 -14.45
CA GLU A 77 9.35 -3.22 -13.23
C GLU A 77 9.06 -2.29 -12.05
N LEU A 78 8.84 -2.89 -10.87
CA LEU A 78 8.77 -2.12 -9.63
C LEU A 78 10.15 -1.52 -9.33
N PRO A 79 10.22 -0.25 -8.89
CA PRO A 79 11.49 0.37 -8.54
C PRO A 79 12.13 -0.33 -7.35
N LYS A 80 13.47 -0.38 -7.29
CA LYS A 80 14.23 -0.98 -6.17
C LYS A 80 13.81 -0.44 -4.80
N SER A 81 13.39 0.83 -4.74
CA SER A 81 12.87 1.45 -3.52
C SER A 81 11.66 0.73 -2.94
N PHE A 82 10.85 0.05 -3.76
CA PHE A 82 9.71 -0.74 -3.29
C PHE A 82 10.17 -1.89 -2.37
N ASP A 83 11.16 -2.67 -2.81
CA ASP A 83 11.70 -3.79 -2.02
C ASP A 83 12.36 -3.30 -0.72
N VAL A 84 13.06 -2.17 -0.75
CA VAL A 84 13.64 -1.56 0.47
C VAL A 84 12.55 -1.19 1.48
N LEU A 85 11.49 -0.50 1.04
CA LEU A 85 10.38 -0.10 1.90
C LEU A 85 9.61 -1.32 2.43
N LEU A 86 9.42 -2.35 1.61
CA LEU A 86 8.76 -3.58 2.00
C LEU A 86 9.55 -4.31 3.10
N ARG A 87 10.86 -4.42 2.95
CA ARG A 87 11.73 -4.98 3.99
C ARG A 87 11.65 -4.18 5.28
N GLN A 88 11.67 -2.85 5.20
CA GLN A 88 11.52 -1.99 6.37
C GLN A 88 10.18 -2.24 7.08
N LEU A 89 9.08 -2.38 6.32
CA LEU A 89 7.76 -2.67 6.87
C LEU A 89 7.74 -4.05 7.58
N CYS A 90 8.38 -5.07 7.01
CA CYS A 90 8.46 -6.40 7.63
C CYS A 90 9.36 -6.45 8.88
N LEU A 91 10.27 -5.49 9.04
CA LEU A 91 11.18 -5.41 10.20
C LEU A 91 10.55 -4.68 11.40
N VAL A 92 9.38 -4.04 11.22
CA VAL A 92 8.66 -3.43 12.34
C VAL A 92 8.18 -4.56 13.26
N PRO A 93 8.64 -4.63 14.52
CA PRO A 93 8.14 -5.63 15.45
C PRO A 93 6.64 -5.47 15.59
N LEU A 94 5.88 -6.57 15.49
CA LEU A 94 4.54 -6.62 16.07
C LEU A 94 4.72 -6.23 17.53
N ALA A 95 4.36 -5.00 17.89
CA ALA A 95 4.46 -4.53 19.27
C ALA A 95 3.57 -5.45 20.11
N SER A 96 4.22 -6.44 20.72
CA SER A 96 3.63 -7.36 21.66
C SER A 96 2.93 -6.56 22.74
N GLU A 97 1.75 -7.04 23.11
CA GLU A 97 0.98 -6.62 24.26
C GLU A 97 1.92 -6.42 25.48
N VAL A 98 2.05 -5.17 25.94
CA VAL A 98 2.57 -4.89 27.29
C VAL A 98 1.35 -4.88 28.20
N HIS A 99 0.87 -6.06 28.58
CA HIS A 99 -0.05 -6.19 29.70
C HIS A 99 0.76 -6.61 30.94
N GLY A 100 0.91 -5.65 31.85
CA GLY A 100 1.04 -5.87 33.29
C GLY A 100 2.28 -6.62 33.78
N ALA A 101 3.28 -5.88 34.24
CA ALA A 101 4.03 -6.34 35.40
C ALA A 101 3.11 -6.33 36.64
N PRO A 102 3.00 -7.40 37.43
CA PRO A 102 2.87 -7.25 38.87
C PRO A 102 4.27 -7.17 39.46
N HIS A 103 4.48 -6.11 40.23
CA HIS A 103 5.46 -6.08 41.29
C HIS A 103 5.28 -7.30 42.21
N GLU A 104 6.38 -7.97 42.55
CA GLU A 104 6.70 -8.46 43.90
C GLU A 104 8.16 -8.90 44.00
#